data_AF-A0A9Q8SPQ5-F1
#
_entry.id   AF-A0A9Q8SPQ5-F1
#
_cell.length_a   1.000
_cell.length_b   1.000
_cell.length_c   1.000
_cell.angle_alpha   90.00
_cell.angle_beta   90.00
_cell.angle_gamma   90.00
#
_symmetry.space_group_name_H-M   'P 1'
#
loop_
_entity.id
_entity.type
_entity.pdbx_description
1 polymer ?
#
loop_
_entity_poly.entity_id
_entity_poly.type
_entity_poly.pdbx_seq_one_letter_code
_entity_poly.pdbx_strand_id
1 'polypeptide(L)'
;MLSIIVAVFAILTAAQSTPWPNFGNWTEEFDGHPYILSGPKTLGKKIDFELERCHYVLKLLNERTHVPNSQIPLPTPGSLCMDILAKRKASIGDRGFLELFSKDIEDAKQFWYDVNSNSTLQDPATWKSVECRALVPLPNVNAWAFSTWSASPLADAANNRGNAEHYFKKSTYAGGGATGTSRILESWGGVVTNFSIPNYSPRTCAQRPMVRLLPEFRLKACGDKNLVDGKNTRFGVLNIAARDVSVAGKRYLDIYASVWYGSGISEDHLEAERQHIIIEIVNLSLQAQEDVKKSYTVGWICALPLEMAAAELMLDEIYEDVQFEQEDGDHNSYTLGLMQGHRVVIACLPNGVYRTNPAATVTKDILRTFKSIRFGLLVGIGGGAPSPGRDIRLGNIVVSKPTSTSGGIIQYNRGKKRKLEEFKRTGSLNAPPTALLTALSSLQARHLRGASKTPGFLSEAVEKIRKASFRQKYTYQGRSNDCLFRTEYEHANAGSSCNDCDDCDNSQIVERIDRDDDDPVVHYGNIASANQVVKDSETRDRLSKELGVICFEMEAAGLMKDFPCLVVRGICDYSDSHKNKRWQDYAAATAAAYAKDLLSRMLPSNVKKEKLIAFGK
;
A
#
# COMPACT_ATOMS: atom_id res chain seq x y z
N MET A 1 -20.00 -8.99 -27.60
CA MET A 1 -18.63 -9.16 -27.08
C MET A 1 -17.57 -9.13 -28.18
N LEU A 2 -17.70 -9.91 -29.26
CA LEU A 2 -16.67 -10.00 -30.32
C LEU A 2 -16.23 -8.63 -30.89
N SER A 3 -17.17 -7.70 -31.13
CA SER A 3 -16.87 -6.37 -31.66
C SER A 3 -16.08 -5.46 -30.69
N ILE A 4 -16.22 -5.65 -29.37
CA ILE A 4 -15.50 -4.86 -28.36
C ILE A 4 -14.06 -5.37 -28.25
N ILE A 5 -13.87 -6.68 -28.25
CA ILE A 5 -12.54 -7.32 -28.17
C ILE A 5 -11.68 -6.91 -29.37
N VAL A 6 -12.24 -6.98 -30.58
CA VAL A 6 -11.55 -6.58 -31.82
C VAL A 6 -11.21 -5.09 -31.81
N ALA A 7 -12.10 -4.23 -31.31
CA ALA A 7 -11.84 -2.80 -31.20
C ALA A 7 -10.75 -2.47 -30.16
N VAL A 8 -10.75 -3.12 -28.99
CA VAL A 8 -9.72 -2.95 -27.96
C VAL A 8 -8.35 -3.32 -28.52
N PHE A 9 -8.24 -4.46 -29.21
CA PHE A 9 -6.99 -4.87 -29.83
C PHE A 9 -6.55 -3.93 -30.93
N ALA A 10 -7.42 -3.53 -31.85
CA ALA A 10 -7.08 -2.64 -32.95
C ALA A 10 -6.55 -1.27 -32.46
N ILE A 11 -7.19 -0.70 -31.42
CA ILE A 11 -6.74 0.55 -30.80
C ILE A 11 -5.35 0.38 -30.19
N LEU A 12 -5.12 -0.74 -29.51
CA LEU A 12 -3.87 -1.05 -28.85
C LEU A 12 -2.74 -1.36 -29.85
N THR A 13 -2.97 -2.18 -30.88
CA THR A 13 -1.96 -2.53 -31.89
C THR A 13 -1.50 -1.32 -32.69
N ALA A 14 -2.39 -0.36 -32.98
CA ALA A 14 -2.02 0.86 -33.69
C ALA A 14 -1.02 1.76 -32.91
N ALA A 15 -0.92 1.58 -31.60
CA ALA A 15 -0.13 2.42 -30.70
C ALA A 15 1.13 1.72 -30.13
N GLN A 16 1.52 0.55 -30.66
CA GLN A 16 2.54 -0.31 -30.04
C GLN A 16 3.61 -0.78 -31.02
N SER A 17 4.83 -0.94 -30.52
CA SER A 17 5.93 -1.61 -31.22
C SER A 17 5.88 -3.12 -31.11
N THR A 18 5.25 -3.66 -30.05
CA THR A 18 5.12 -5.09 -29.80
C THR A 18 3.78 -5.60 -30.35
N PRO A 19 3.77 -6.42 -31.41
CA PRO A 19 2.54 -7.00 -31.91
C PRO A 19 1.91 -7.91 -30.87
N TRP A 20 0.59 -8.01 -30.91
CA TRP A 20 -0.17 -8.94 -30.10
C TRP A 20 0.17 -10.39 -30.51
N PRO A 21 0.16 -11.38 -29.59
CA PRO A 21 0.45 -12.76 -29.96
C PRO A 21 -0.45 -13.27 -31.10
N ASN A 22 0.13 -14.12 -31.96
CA ASN A 22 -0.51 -14.59 -33.19
C ASN A 22 -1.70 -15.54 -32.96
N PHE A 23 -1.81 -16.15 -31.78
CA PHE A 23 -2.84 -17.13 -31.46
C PHE A 23 -3.64 -16.72 -30.23
N GLY A 24 -4.91 -17.15 -30.22
CA GLY A 24 -5.82 -17.07 -29.07
C GLY A 24 -6.12 -15.64 -28.66
N ASN A 25 -7.35 -15.20 -28.87
CA ASN A 25 -7.81 -13.92 -28.34
C ASN A 25 -9.20 -14.17 -27.77
N TRP A 26 -9.31 -14.23 -26.46
CA TRP A 26 -10.60 -14.43 -25.79
C TRP A 26 -10.72 -13.57 -24.55
N THR A 27 -11.94 -13.56 -24.01
CA THR A 27 -12.24 -12.90 -22.75
C THR A 27 -12.79 -13.93 -21.78
N GLU A 28 -12.28 -13.92 -20.56
CA GLU A 28 -12.78 -14.73 -19.45
C GLU A 28 -12.92 -13.83 -18.22
N GLU A 29 -13.98 -14.05 -17.45
CA GLU A 29 -14.25 -13.26 -16.25
C GLU A 29 -13.70 -13.97 -15.01
N PHE A 30 -12.89 -13.25 -14.23
CA PHE A 30 -12.34 -13.72 -12.96
C PHE A 30 -12.69 -12.71 -11.87
N ASP A 31 -13.38 -13.15 -10.83
CA ASP A 31 -13.83 -12.30 -9.72
C ASP A 31 -14.54 -11.00 -10.19
N GLY A 32 -15.38 -11.10 -11.23
CA GLY A 32 -16.10 -9.95 -11.81
C GLY A 32 -15.27 -9.08 -12.77
N HIS A 33 -14.01 -9.44 -13.04
CA HIS A 33 -13.12 -8.71 -13.93
C HIS A 33 -12.97 -9.42 -15.28
N PRO A 34 -13.30 -8.78 -16.42
CA PRO A 34 -13.19 -9.40 -17.75
C PRO A 34 -11.75 -9.29 -18.29
N TYR A 35 -10.96 -10.34 -18.09
CA TYR A 35 -9.60 -10.41 -18.59
C TYR A 35 -9.60 -10.65 -20.09
N ILE A 36 -8.71 -9.97 -20.81
CA ILE A 36 -8.49 -10.21 -22.24
C ILE A 36 -7.17 -10.95 -22.36
N LEU A 37 -7.21 -12.18 -22.87
CA LEU A 37 -6.09 -13.13 -22.82
C LEU A 37 -5.64 -13.53 -24.22
N SER A 38 -4.34 -13.76 -24.37
CA SER A 38 -3.73 -14.19 -25.61
C SER A 38 -2.44 -14.98 -25.44
N GLY A 39 -2.15 -15.84 -26.42
CA GLY A 39 -0.98 -16.71 -26.43
C GLY A 39 -1.33 -18.09 -26.97
N PRO A 40 -2.08 -18.94 -26.22
CA PRO A 40 -2.41 -20.31 -26.64
C PRO A 40 -3.28 -20.39 -27.91
N LYS A 41 -3.09 -21.42 -28.74
CA LYS A 41 -3.97 -21.77 -29.86
C LYS A 41 -5.32 -22.27 -29.35
N THR A 42 -5.28 -23.10 -28.32
CA THR A 42 -6.46 -23.64 -27.66
C THR A 42 -6.32 -23.41 -26.16
N LEU A 43 -7.28 -22.68 -25.59
CA LEU A 43 -7.49 -22.70 -24.15
C LEU A 43 -8.98 -22.86 -23.88
N GLY A 44 -9.30 -23.82 -23.02
CA GLY A 44 -10.63 -23.91 -22.39
C GLY A 44 -10.77 -22.86 -21.29
N LYS A 45 -11.61 -23.11 -20.30
CA LYS A 45 -11.68 -22.25 -19.11
C LYS A 45 -10.47 -22.48 -18.23
N LYS A 46 -10.01 -21.44 -17.51
CA LYS A 46 -8.95 -21.56 -16.50
C LYS A 46 -9.21 -22.71 -15.53
N ILE A 47 -10.45 -22.82 -15.04
CA ILE A 47 -10.82 -23.83 -14.05
C ILE A 47 -10.67 -25.25 -14.57
N ASP A 48 -10.86 -25.47 -15.87
CA ASP A 48 -10.71 -26.79 -16.48
C ASP A 48 -9.24 -27.17 -16.54
N PHE A 49 -8.37 -26.24 -16.95
CA PHE A 49 -6.92 -26.42 -16.93
C PHE A 49 -6.40 -26.70 -15.51
N GLU A 50 -6.82 -25.91 -14.53
CA GLU A 50 -6.39 -26.09 -13.14
C GLU A 50 -6.85 -27.43 -12.57
N LEU A 51 -8.09 -27.86 -12.88
CA LEU A 51 -8.60 -29.13 -12.44
C LEU A 51 -7.84 -30.30 -13.08
N GLU A 52 -7.61 -30.25 -14.40
CA GLU A 52 -6.84 -31.27 -15.13
C GLU A 52 -5.42 -31.40 -14.55
N ARG A 53 -4.72 -30.28 -14.39
CA ARG A 53 -3.35 -30.28 -13.84
C ARG A 53 -3.32 -30.71 -12.39
N CYS A 54 -4.28 -30.27 -11.58
CA CYS A 54 -4.39 -30.71 -10.19
C CYS A 54 -4.59 -32.24 -10.09
N HIS A 55 -5.49 -32.81 -10.90
CA HIS A 55 -5.74 -34.25 -10.95
C HIS A 55 -4.51 -35.02 -11.43
N TYR A 56 -3.84 -34.54 -12.46
CA TYR A 56 -2.59 -35.13 -12.95
C TYR A 56 -1.53 -35.20 -11.85
N VAL A 57 -1.27 -34.07 -11.18
CA VAL A 57 -0.24 -34.01 -10.13
C VAL A 57 -0.64 -34.85 -8.92
N LEU A 58 -1.89 -34.81 -8.47
CA LEU A 58 -2.34 -35.64 -7.34
C LEU A 58 -2.20 -37.14 -7.62
N LYS A 59 -2.56 -37.61 -8.82
CA LYS A 59 -2.36 -39.01 -9.22
C LYS A 59 -0.88 -39.39 -9.17
N LEU A 60 -0.02 -38.56 -9.78
CA LEU A 60 1.42 -38.78 -9.82
C LEU A 60 2.02 -38.84 -8.41
N LEU A 61 1.58 -37.97 -7.51
CA LEU A 61 2.03 -37.99 -6.11
C LEU A 61 1.53 -39.22 -5.36
N ASN A 62 0.27 -39.63 -5.54
CA ASN A 62 -0.28 -40.82 -4.89
C ASN A 62 0.48 -42.09 -5.31
N GLU A 63 0.71 -42.26 -6.61
CA GLU A 63 1.47 -43.38 -7.17
C GLU A 63 2.86 -43.48 -6.54
N ARG A 64 3.60 -42.38 -6.52
CA ARG A 64 5.00 -42.39 -6.03
C ARG A 64 5.13 -42.46 -4.51
N THR A 65 4.12 -41.99 -3.79
CA THR A 65 4.09 -42.07 -2.33
C THR A 65 3.43 -43.34 -1.81
N HIS A 66 3.11 -44.30 -2.69
CA HIS A 66 2.49 -45.59 -2.36
C HIS A 66 1.18 -45.46 -1.57
N VAL A 67 0.43 -44.37 -1.82
CA VAL A 67 -0.94 -44.23 -1.32
C VAL A 67 -1.85 -45.06 -2.23
N PRO A 68 -2.65 -46.00 -1.70
CA PRO A 68 -3.51 -46.85 -2.54
C PRO A 68 -4.44 -46.01 -3.42
N ASN A 69 -4.26 -46.10 -4.75
CA ASN A 69 -5.00 -45.31 -5.76
C ASN A 69 -6.51 -45.62 -5.82
N SER A 70 -6.99 -46.68 -5.19
CA SER A 70 -8.32 -47.26 -5.45
C SER A 70 -9.49 -46.68 -4.65
N GLN A 71 -9.29 -45.70 -3.75
CA GLN A 71 -10.40 -45.19 -2.90
C GLN A 71 -10.43 -43.67 -2.63
N ILE A 72 -9.54 -42.85 -3.18
CA ILE A 72 -9.60 -41.39 -2.95
C ILE A 72 -10.27 -40.72 -4.15
N PRO A 73 -11.56 -40.31 -4.06
CA PRO A 73 -12.17 -39.54 -5.13
C PRO A 73 -11.39 -38.24 -5.35
N LEU A 74 -11.10 -37.95 -6.62
CA LEU A 74 -10.38 -36.73 -6.97
C LEU A 74 -11.24 -35.50 -6.66
N PRO A 75 -10.70 -34.47 -5.99
CA PRO A 75 -11.52 -33.36 -5.53
C PRO A 75 -12.09 -32.53 -6.68
N THR A 76 -13.31 -32.05 -6.49
CA THR A 76 -13.97 -31.02 -7.30
C THR A 76 -14.71 -30.06 -6.36
N PRO A 77 -14.80 -28.75 -6.66
CA PRO A 77 -14.31 -28.03 -7.85
C PRO A 77 -12.79 -27.76 -7.82
N GLY A 78 -12.24 -27.21 -8.91
CA GLY A 78 -10.80 -26.96 -9.07
C GLY A 78 -10.14 -26.20 -7.92
N SER A 79 -10.83 -25.21 -7.33
CA SER A 79 -10.34 -24.49 -6.15
C SER A 79 -10.10 -25.40 -4.94
N LEU A 80 -11.04 -26.31 -4.65
CA LEU A 80 -10.89 -27.32 -3.59
C LEU A 80 -9.73 -28.28 -3.90
N CYS A 81 -9.59 -28.67 -5.17
CA CYS A 81 -8.48 -29.52 -5.60
C CYS A 81 -7.13 -28.84 -5.35
N MET A 82 -6.99 -27.57 -5.73
CA MET A 82 -5.77 -26.78 -5.53
C MET A 82 -5.43 -26.60 -4.06
N ASP A 83 -6.42 -26.38 -3.18
CA ASP A 83 -6.20 -26.30 -1.73
C ASP A 83 -5.72 -27.63 -1.13
N ILE A 84 -6.27 -28.76 -1.58
CA ILE A 84 -5.82 -30.10 -1.17
C ILE A 84 -4.40 -30.37 -1.68
N LEU A 85 -4.14 -30.04 -2.95
CA LEU A 85 -2.83 -30.20 -3.56
C LEU A 85 -1.78 -29.34 -2.85
N ALA A 86 -2.09 -28.09 -2.51
CA ALA A 86 -1.18 -27.21 -1.78
C ALA A 86 -0.80 -27.79 -0.41
N LYS A 87 -1.77 -28.33 0.35
CA LYS A 87 -1.50 -29.04 1.62
C LYS A 87 -0.64 -30.28 1.40
N ARG A 88 -0.91 -31.05 0.34
CA ARG A 88 -0.11 -32.24 -0.01
C ARG A 88 1.32 -31.86 -0.36
N LYS A 89 1.54 -30.85 -1.20
CA LYS A 89 2.87 -30.33 -1.55
C LYS A 89 3.65 -29.89 -0.31
N ALA A 90 3.00 -29.15 0.59
CA ALA A 90 3.60 -28.72 1.85
C ALA A 90 4.06 -29.91 2.73
N SER A 91 3.33 -31.02 2.73
CA SER A 91 3.70 -32.22 3.50
C SER A 91 4.92 -32.97 2.95
N ILE A 92 5.18 -32.86 1.64
CA ILE A 92 6.35 -33.48 0.99
C ILE A 92 7.59 -32.60 1.17
N GLY A 93 7.43 -31.28 0.99
CA GLY A 93 8.51 -30.30 1.08
C GLY A 93 9.56 -30.42 -0.04
N ASP A 94 10.40 -29.39 -0.17
CA ASP A 94 11.37 -29.27 -1.27
C ASP A 94 12.29 -30.49 -1.40
N ARG A 95 12.85 -30.97 -0.28
CA ARG A 95 13.76 -32.10 -0.28
C ARG A 95 13.05 -33.39 -0.70
N GLY A 96 11.84 -33.60 -0.17
CA GLY A 96 11.02 -34.74 -0.55
C GLY A 96 10.71 -34.73 -2.05
N PHE A 97 10.45 -33.57 -2.65
CA PHE A 97 10.24 -33.47 -4.09
C PHE A 97 11.49 -33.78 -4.91
N LEU A 98 12.66 -33.26 -4.51
CA LEU A 98 13.91 -33.56 -5.19
C LEU A 98 14.25 -35.05 -5.16
N GLU A 99 13.94 -35.74 -4.05
CA GLU A 99 14.13 -37.19 -3.92
C GLU A 99 13.09 -37.96 -4.77
N LEU A 100 11.80 -37.61 -4.64
CA LEU A 100 10.67 -38.27 -5.31
C LEU A 100 10.72 -38.19 -6.84
N PHE A 101 11.27 -37.10 -7.37
CA PHE A 101 11.39 -36.83 -8.81
C PHE A 101 12.83 -36.88 -9.33
N SER A 102 13.76 -37.45 -8.56
CA SER A 102 15.18 -37.52 -8.93
C SER A 102 15.41 -38.12 -10.34
N LYS A 103 14.70 -39.20 -10.68
CA LYS A 103 14.79 -39.83 -12.00
C LYS A 103 14.26 -38.93 -13.12
N ASP A 104 13.10 -38.30 -12.93
CA ASP A 104 12.52 -37.39 -13.93
C ASP A 104 13.36 -36.14 -14.14
N ILE A 105 13.98 -35.63 -13.07
CA ILE A 105 14.91 -34.51 -13.15
C ILE A 105 16.11 -34.87 -14.03
N GLU A 106 16.66 -36.09 -13.91
CA GLU A 106 17.74 -36.54 -14.79
C GLU A 106 17.26 -36.74 -16.23
N ASP A 107 16.08 -37.33 -16.43
CA ASP A 107 15.51 -37.52 -17.78
C ASP A 107 15.22 -36.17 -18.46
N ALA A 108 14.75 -35.19 -17.71
CA ALA A 108 14.54 -33.83 -18.20
C ALA A 108 15.85 -33.12 -18.58
N LYS A 109 16.96 -33.37 -17.87
CA LYS A 109 18.27 -32.84 -18.30
C LYS A 109 18.62 -33.37 -19.69
N GLN A 110 18.43 -34.67 -19.93
CA GLN A 110 18.67 -35.26 -21.25
C GLN A 110 17.79 -34.62 -22.33
N PHE A 111 16.49 -34.46 -22.06
CA PHE A 111 15.58 -33.77 -22.96
C PHE A 111 16.10 -32.38 -23.37
N TRP A 112 16.54 -31.56 -22.41
CA TRP A 112 17.06 -30.22 -22.70
C TRP A 112 18.42 -30.22 -23.41
N TYR A 113 19.28 -31.21 -23.14
CA TYR A 113 20.51 -31.41 -23.91
C TYR A 113 20.19 -31.76 -25.37
N ASP A 114 19.20 -32.59 -25.62
CA ASP A 114 18.79 -32.97 -26.97
C ASP A 114 18.20 -31.78 -27.71
N VAL A 115 17.33 -31.00 -27.07
CA VAL A 115 16.80 -29.75 -27.63
C VAL A 115 17.96 -28.83 -28.04
N ASN A 116 18.93 -28.61 -27.15
CA ASN A 116 20.07 -27.74 -27.42
C ASN A 116 20.99 -28.29 -28.53
N SER A 117 21.25 -29.60 -28.54
CA SER A 117 22.09 -30.26 -29.55
C SER A 117 21.46 -30.22 -30.94
N ASN A 118 20.12 -30.25 -31.00
CA ASN A 118 19.34 -30.11 -32.22
C ASN A 118 19.00 -28.65 -32.55
N SER A 119 19.68 -27.67 -31.93
CA SER A 119 19.43 -26.24 -32.13
C SER A 119 20.67 -25.48 -32.57
N THR A 120 20.48 -24.44 -33.38
CA THR A 120 21.53 -23.46 -33.69
C THR A 120 21.53 -22.33 -32.65
N LEU A 121 22.02 -22.62 -31.44
CA LEU A 121 21.89 -21.69 -30.30
C LEU A 121 22.61 -20.35 -30.49
N GLN A 122 23.60 -20.28 -31.38
CA GLN A 122 24.36 -19.07 -31.71
C GLN A 122 23.67 -18.18 -32.74
N ASP A 123 22.62 -18.67 -33.42
CA ASP A 123 21.82 -17.90 -34.36
C ASP A 123 20.46 -17.54 -33.75
N PRO A 124 20.30 -16.30 -33.24
CA PRO A 124 19.05 -15.85 -32.62
C PRO A 124 17.82 -15.96 -33.53
N ALA A 125 17.99 -15.94 -34.85
CA ALA A 125 16.87 -15.98 -35.80
C ALA A 125 16.18 -17.36 -35.84
N THR A 126 16.85 -18.42 -35.37
CA THR A 126 16.31 -19.79 -35.35
C THR A 126 15.52 -20.10 -34.08
N TRP A 127 15.64 -19.26 -33.04
CA TRP A 127 14.97 -19.50 -31.77
C TRP A 127 13.45 -19.39 -31.91
N LYS A 128 12.73 -20.24 -31.19
CA LYS A 128 11.27 -20.25 -31.15
C LYS A 128 10.79 -19.57 -29.87
N SER A 129 9.73 -18.78 -29.98
CA SER A 129 9.14 -18.07 -28.84
C SER A 129 7.79 -18.65 -28.43
N VAL A 130 7.58 -18.64 -27.13
CA VAL A 130 6.27 -18.61 -26.49
C VAL A 130 6.01 -17.16 -26.12
N GLU A 131 4.88 -16.61 -26.55
CA GLU A 131 4.48 -15.24 -26.21
C GLU A 131 3.03 -15.27 -25.70
N CYS A 132 2.82 -14.78 -24.49
CA CYS A 132 1.51 -14.66 -23.87
C CYS A 132 1.30 -13.21 -23.41
N ARG A 133 0.05 -12.77 -23.43
CA ARG A 133 -0.30 -11.40 -23.08
C ARG A 133 -1.69 -11.31 -22.48
N ALA A 134 -1.85 -10.48 -21.45
CA ALA A 134 -3.12 -10.25 -20.79
C ALA A 134 -3.37 -8.75 -20.57
N LEU A 135 -4.58 -8.29 -20.89
CA LEU A 135 -5.10 -7.03 -20.37
C LEU A 135 -5.99 -7.33 -19.18
N VAL A 136 -5.56 -6.81 -18.04
CA VAL A 136 -6.07 -7.18 -16.74
C VAL A 136 -6.75 -5.96 -16.12
N PRO A 137 -8.09 -5.89 -16.06
CA PRO A 137 -8.80 -4.71 -15.57
C PRO A 137 -8.91 -4.70 -14.04
N LEU A 138 -7.78 -4.88 -13.34
CA LEU A 138 -7.77 -4.89 -11.89
C LEU A 138 -7.78 -3.46 -11.34
N PRO A 139 -8.71 -3.15 -10.42
CA PRO A 139 -8.88 -1.80 -9.89
C PRO A 139 -7.63 -1.37 -9.12
N ASN A 140 -7.11 -2.22 -8.23
CA ASN A 140 -6.15 -1.82 -7.21
C ASN A 140 -4.68 -2.21 -7.50
N VAL A 141 -4.41 -2.75 -8.69
CA VAL A 141 -3.06 -3.12 -9.13
C VAL A 141 -2.70 -2.29 -10.35
N ASN A 142 -1.60 -1.56 -10.26
CA ASN A 142 -0.93 -0.96 -11.42
C ASN A 142 0.36 -1.71 -11.71
N ALA A 143 1.04 -1.36 -12.81
CA ALA A 143 2.24 -2.08 -13.22
C ALA A 143 3.29 -2.10 -12.10
N TRP A 144 3.48 -0.97 -11.42
CA TRP A 144 4.47 -0.84 -10.36
C TRP A 144 4.16 -1.71 -9.14
N ALA A 145 2.90 -1.71 -8.70
CA ALA A 145 2.44 -2.54 -7.59
C ALA A 145 2.59 -4.02 -7.92
N PHE A 146 2.24 -4.43 -9.15
CA PHE A 146 2.43 -5.79 -9.63
C PHE A 146 3.90 -6.18 -9.65
N SER A 147 4.80 -5.34 -10.17
CA SER A 147 6.24 -5.62 -10.21
C SER A 147 6.87 -5.69 -8.82
N THR A 148 6.44 -4.83 -7.89
CA THR A 148 6.94 -4.86 -6.51
C THR A 148 6.45 -6.10 -5.79
N TRP A 149 5.19 -6.49 -6.00
CA TRP A 149 4.62 -7.70 -5.43
C TRP A 149 5.27 -8.96 -6.03
N SER A 150 5.48 -9.01 -7.35
CA SER A 150 6.07 -10.15 -8.05
C SER A 150 7.53 -10.40 -7.61
N ALA A 151 8.21 -9.34 -7.16
CA ALA A 151 9.53 -9.41 -6.56
C ALA A 151 9.52 -9.61 -5.02
N SER A 152 8.49 -10.26 -4.46
CA SER A 152 8.35 -10.48 -3.01
C SER A 152 8.11 -11.95 -2.64
N PRO A 153 8.31 -12.34 -1.37
CA PRO A 153 7.95 -13.68 -0.85
C PRO A 153 6.49 -14.07 -1.08
N LEU A 154 5.60 -13.10 -1.23
CA LEU A 154 4.20 -13.35 -1.49
C LEU A 154 3.97 -13.95 -2.88
N ALA A 155 4.74 -13.50 -3.89
CA ALA A 155 4.63 -14.04 -5.24
C ALA A 155 5.16 -15.48 -5.35
N ASP A 156 6.20 -15.83 -4.59
CA ASP A 156 6.66 -17.23 -4.51
C ASP A 156 5.59 -18.12 -3.86
N ALA A 157 4.98 -17.66 -2.76
CA ALA A 157 3.88 -18.38 -2.10
C ALA A 157 2.66 -18.52 -3.03
N ALA A 158 2.30 -17.45 -3.75
CA ALA A 158 1.23 -17.44 -4.74
C ALA A 158 1.49 -18.45 -5.86
N ASN A 159 2.70 -18.44 -6.42
CA ASN A 159 3.11 -19.33 -7.49
C ASN A 159 3.11 -20.81 -7.06
N ASN A 160 3.62 -21.11 -5.85
CA ASN A 160 3.60 -22.47 -5.28
C ASN A 160 2.20 -23.01 -5.01
N ARG A 161 1.25 -22.14 -4.64
CA ARG A 161 -0.13 -22.50 -4.36
C ARG A 161 -0.98 -22.57 -5.63
N GLY A 162 -0.85 -21.56 -6.50
CA GLY A 162 -1.75 -21.30 -7.63
C GLY A 162 -1.48 -22.15 -8.87
N ASN A 163 -0.28 -22.73 -8.99
CA ASN A 163 0.06 -23.56 -10.16
C ASN A 163 0.29 -25.01 -9.72
N ALA A 164 -0.50 -25.94 -10.26
CA ALA A 164 -0.49 -27.34 -9.83
C ALA A 164 0.86 -28.00 -10.14
N GLU A 165 1.43 -27.64 -11.27
CA GLU A 165 2.70 -28.08 -11.83
C GLU A 165 3.92 -27.54 -11.10
N HIS A 166 3.81 -26.48 -10.30
CA HIS A 166 4.94 -25.93 -9.54
C HIS A 166 5.07 -26.65 -8.20
N TYR A 167 6.05 -27.53 -8.07
CA TYR A 167 6.28 -28.26 -6.82
C TYR A 167 6.89 -27.36 -5.75
N PHE A 168 7.87 -26.54 -6.16
CA PHE A 168 8.35 -25.42 -5.37
C PHE A 168 9.03 -24.36 -6.24
N LYS A 169 8.99 -23.12 -5.76
CA LYS A 169 9.68 -21.93 -6.23
C LYS A 169 10.23 -21.20 -5.02
N LYS A 170 11.52 -20.85 -5.07
CA LYS A 170 12.21 -20.06 -4.05
C LYS A 170 13.11 -19.02 -4.67
N SER A 171 12.90 -17.78 -4.29
CA SER A 171 13.61 -16.63 -4.80
C SER A 171 14.47 -15.98 -3.73
N THR A 172 15.61 -15.45 -4.15
CA THR A 172 16.40 -14.49 -3.37
C THR A 172 15.98 -13.07 -3.75
N TYR A 173 15.79 -12.22 -2.75
CA TYR A 173 15.33 -10.84 -2.95
C TYR A 173 16.50 -9.90 -2.72
N ALA A 174 16.89 -9.13 -3.74
CA ALA A 174 18.11 -8.32 -3.69
C ALA A 174 17.90 -6.93 -3.04
N GLY A 175 16.70 -6.63 -2.52
CA GLY A 175 16.32 -5.29 -2.07
C GLY A 175 16.07 -4.34 -3.26
N GLY A 176 15.01 -3.52 -3.19
CA GLY A 176 14.70 -2.56 -4.27
C GLY A 176 13.83 -3.06 -5.43
N GLY A 177 13.06 -4.15 -5.23
CA GLY A 177 12.04 -4.58 -6.20
C GLY A 177 12.52 -5.50 -7.33
N ALA A 178 13.77 -6.00 -7.29
CA ALA A 178 14.27 -7.02 -8.21
C ALA A 178 14.54 -8.35 -7.47
N THR A 179 14.08 -9.46 -8.06
CA THR A 179 14.47 -10.82 -7.68
C THR A 179 15.88 -11.12 -8.19
N GLY A 180 16.77 -11.58 -7.30
CA GLY A 180 18.16 -11.88 -7.63
C GLY A 180 18.29 -13.22 -8.37
N THR A 181 17.71 -14.28 -7.82
CA THR A 181 17.69 -15.61 -8.43
C THR A 181 16.48 -16.38 -7.93
N SER A 182 15.77 -17.06 -8.84
CA SER A 182 14.71 -18.00 -8.48
C SER A 182 15.12 -19.42 -8.81
N ARG A 183 14.91 -20.36 -7.90
CA ARG A 183 15.04 -21.80 -8.14
C ARG A 183 13.65 -22.40 -8.19
N ILE A 184 13.37 -23.20 -9.21
CA ILE A 184 12.05 -23.77 -9.45
C ILE A 184 12.18 -25.25 -9.80
N LEU A 185 11.28 -26.05 -9.25
CA LEU A 185 11.00 -27.41 -9.69
C LEU A 185 9.54 -27.47 -10.13
N GLU A 186 9.33 -27.81 -11.40
CA GLU A 186 8.01 -27.78 -12.01
C GLU A 186 7.84 -28.75 -13.17
N SER A 187 6.59 -29.13 -13.44
CA SER A 187 6.22 -30.12 -14.47
C SER A 187 5.19 -29.58 -15.47
N TRP A 188 5.62 -28.87 -16.51
CA TRP A 188 4.76 -28.55 -17.65
C TRP A 188 5.16 -29.36 -18.88
N GLY A 189 4.21 -29.54 -19.81
CA GLY A 189 4.44 -30.33 -21.02
C GLY A 189 4.84 -31.80 -20.76
N GLY A 190 4.57 -32.31 -19.56
CA GLY A 190 4.96 -33.67 -19.14
C GLY A 190 6.43 -33.84 -18.75
N VAL A 191 7.21 -32.76 -18.64
CA VAL A 191 8.65 -32.80 -18.32
C VAL A 191 8.90 -32.13 -16.97
N VAL A 192 9.49 -32.86 -16.01
CA VAL A 192 9.84 -32.33 -14.68
C VAL A 192 11.22 -31.67 -14.72
N THR A 193 11.28 -30.34 -14.66
CA THR A 193 12.55 -29.60 -14.76
C THR A 193 12.94 -28.97 -13.43
N ASN A 194 14.23 -29.11 -13.06
CA ASN A 194 14.85 -28.44 -11.91
C ASN A 194 15.86 -27.41 -12.41
N PHE A 195 15.50 -26.13 -12.31
CA PHE A 195 16.30 -25.07 -12.90
C PHE A 195 16.34 -23.80 -12.05
N SER A 196 17.25 -22.91 -12.44
CA SER A 196 17.37 -21.58 -11.87
C SER A 196 17.13 -20.52 -12.95
N ILE A 197 16.57 -19.40 -12.50
CA ILE A 197 16.41 -18.19 -13.30
C ILE A 197 17.30 -17.14 -12.64
N PRO A 198 18.54 -16.97 -13.10
CA PRO A 198 19.46 -16.00 -12.54
C PRO A 198 19.18 -14.61 -13.10
N ASN A 199 19.35 -13.60 -12.26
CA ASN A 199 19.46 -12.19 -12.61
C ASN A 199 18.35 -11.69 -13.53
N TYR A 200 17.13 -11.61 -12.99
CA TYR A 200 16.04 -10.86 -13.62
C TYR A 200 16.44 -9.39 -13.77
N SER A 201 16.93 -8.99 -14.93
CA SER A 201 17.40 -7.62 -15.16
C SER A 201 17.26 -7.16 -16.61
N PRO A 202 17.03 -5.85 -16.85
CA PRO A 202 17.06 -5.28 -18.21
C PRO A 202 18.39 -5.51 -18.94
N ARG A 203 19.51 -5.60 -18.19
CA ARG A 203 20.84 -5.83 -18.74
C ARG A 203 20.94 -7.19 -19.43
N THR A 204 20.30 -8.22 -18.87
CA THR A 204 20.25 -9.56 -19.46
C THR A 204 19.60 -9.52 -20.83
N CYS A 205 18.47 -8.82 -20.95
CA CYS A 205 17.76 -8.66 -22.23
C CYS A 205 18.58 -7.92 -23.30
N ALA A 206 19.30 -6.85 -22.92
CA ALA A 206 20.16 -6.13 -23.86
C ALA A 206 21.27 -7.00 -24.48
N GLN A 207 21.60 -8.14 -23.86
CA GLN A 207 22.60 -9.08 -24.33
C GLN A 207 22.00 -10.23 -25.17
N ARG A 208 20.69 -10.20 -25.46
CA ARG A 208 19.96 -11.32 -26.09
C ARG A 208 19.21 -10.83 -27.34
N PRO A 209 19.79 -10.98 -28.55
CA PRO A 209 19.22 -10.40 -29.77
C PRO A 209 17.85 -10.97 -30.18
N MET A 210 17.51 -12.20 -29.76
CA MET A 210 16.19 -12.80 -30.03
C MET A 210 15.08 -12.21 -29.15
N VAL A 211 15.43 -11.65 -27.98
CA VAL A 211 14.42 -11.12 -27.08
C VAL A 211 13.89 -9.81 -27.62
N ARG A 212 12.57 -9.73 -27.76
CA ARG A 212 11.90 -8.54 -28.27
C ARG A 212 12.14 -7.33 -27.36
N LEU A 213 12.44 -6.19 -27.98
CA LEU A 213 12.47 -4.91 -27.27
C LEU A 213 11.04 -4.47 -26.93
N LEU A 214 10.85 -4.04 -25.69
CA LEU A 214 9.56 -3.61 -25.15
C LEU A 214 9.64 -2.14 -24.70
N PRO A 215 9.90 -1.18 -25.62
CA PRO A 215 10.09 0.23 -25.26
C PRO A 215 8.83 0.85 -24.64
N GLU A 216 7.65 0.35 -25.00
CA GLU A 216 6.36 0.80 -24.48
C GLU A 216 6.04 0.28 -23.06
N PHE A 217 6.81 -0.70 -22.57
CA PHE A 217 6.68 -1.23 -21.22
C PHE A 217 7.65 -0.57 -20.25
N ARG A 218 7.09 -0.02 -19.16
CA ARG A 218 7.87 0.66 -18.11
C ARG A 218 8.60 -0.32 -17.21
N LEU A 219 7.99 -1.47 -16.92
CA LEU A 219 8.54 -2.49 -16.04
C LEU A 219 8.87 -3.73 -16.83
N LYS A 220 10.10 -4.20 -16.68
CA LYS A 220 10.70 -5.26 -17.48
C LYS A 220 11.63 -6.08 -16.61
N ALA A 221 11.51 -7.40 -16.71
CA ALA A 221 12.36 -8.37 -16.05
C ALA A 221 12.72 -9.46 -17.06
N CYS A 222 13.98 -9.90 -17.04
CA CYS A 222 14.50 -10.79 -18.07
C CYS A 222 15.61 -11.66 -17.50
N GLY A 223 15.57 -12.95 -17.76
CA GLY A 223 16.49 -13.92 -17.13
C GLY A 223 16.73 -15.13 -18.02
N ASP A 224 17.93 -15.71 -17.92
CA ASP A 224 18.22 -16.99 -18.56
C ASP A 224 17.52 -18.11 -17.78
N LYS A 225 17.00 -19.15 -18.44
CA LYS A 225 16.55 -20.39 -17.79
C LYS A 225 17.70 -21.39 -17.87
N ASN A 226 18.32 -21.71 -16.72
CA ASN A 226 19.52 -22.55 -16.64
C ASN A 226 19.29 -23.79 -15.79
N LEU A 227 19.64 -24.98 -16.31
CA LEU A 227 19.60 -26.22 -15.56
C LEU A 227 20.57 -26.23 -14.38
N VAL A 228 20.16 -26.89 -13.30
CA VAL A 228 21.04 -27.17 -12.16
C VAL A 228 21.78 -28.49 -12.42
N ASP A 229 22.72 -28.47 -13.36
CA ASP A 229 23.43 -29.65 -13.87
C ASP A 229 24.96 -29.60 -13.71
N GLY A 230 25.48 -28.56 -13.05
CA GLY A 230 26.91 -28.31 -12.91
C GLY A 230 27.61 -27.80 -14.18
N LYS A 231 26.93 -27.81 -15.34
CA LYS A 231 27.39 -27.23 -16.60
C LYS A 231 26.77 -25.87 -16.89
N ASN A 232 25.77 -25.47 -16.10
CA ASN A 232 25.01 -24.23 -16.25
C ASN A 232 24.37 -24.12 -17.64
N THR A 233 23.76 -25.22 -18.10
CA THR A 233 23.16 -25.30 -19.43
C THR A 233 21.97 -24.37 -19.53
N ARG A 234 22.08 -23.35 -20.39
CA ARG A 234 20.97 -22.48 -20.75
C ARG A 234 20.07 -23.20 -21.74
N PHE A 235 18.81 -23.37 -21.39
CA PHE A 235 17.80 -24.00 -22.26
C PHE A 235 16.72 -23.02 -22.72
N GLY A 236 16.61 -21.85 -22.09
CA GLY A 236 15.72 -20.80 -22.57
C GLY A 236 16.04 -19.42 -22.02
N VAL A 237 15.27 -18.42 -22.43
CA VAL A 237 15.34 -17.04 -21.92
C VAL A 237 13.93 -16.53 -21.67
N LEU A 238 13.64 -16.13 -20.44
CA LEU A 238 12.36 -15.56 -20.01
C LEU A 238 12.42 -14.02 -20.08
N ASN A 239 11.33 -13.41 -20.55
CA ASN A 239 11.15 -11.97 -20.58
C ASN A 239 9.71 -11.62 -20.17
N ILE A 240 9.56 -10.85 -19.10
CA ILE A 240 8.29 -10.43 -18.52
C ILE A 240 8.25 -8.90 -18.50
N ALA A 241 7.11 -8.33 -18.84
CA ALA A 241 6.90 -6.91 -18.79
C ALA A 241 5.49 -6.55 -18.36
N ALA A 242 5.36 -5.38 -17.73
CA ALA A 242 4.09 -4.83 -17.31
C ALA A 242 4.03 -3.32 -17.57
N ARG A 243 2.84 -2.83 -17.94
CA ARG A 243 2.54 -1.39 -18.04
C ARG A 243 1.07 -1.12 -17.77
N ASP A 244 0.78 0.11 -17.40
CA ASP A 244 -0.59 0.60 -17.33
C ASP A 244 -1.02 1.13 -18.70
N VAL A 245 -2.23 0.78 -19.13
CA VAL A 245 -2.86 1.31 -20.35
C VAL A 245 -4.29 1.75 -20.06
N SER A 246 -4.76 2.78 -20.76
CA SER A 246 -6.16 3.22 -20.71
C SER A 246 -6.81 2.96 -22.05
N VAL A 247 -7.92 2.22 -22.06
CA VAL A 247 -8.69 1.89 -23.26
C VAL A 247 -10.13 2.32 -23.02
N ALA A 248 -10.63 3.24 -23.84
CA ALA A 248 -11.97 3.82 -23.72
C ALA A 248 -12.30 4.32 -22.30
N GLY A 249 -11.33 4.94 -21.63
CA GLY A 249 -11.48 5.47 -20.27
C GLY A 249 -11.36 4.43 -19.15
N LYS A 250 -11.19 3.14 -19.47
CA LYS A 250 -10.94 2.07 -18.49
C LYS A 250 -9.45 1.72 -18.43
N ARG A 251 -8.91 1.64 -17.22
CA ARG A 251 -7.52 1.26 -16.97
C ARG A 251 -7.36 -0.26 -17.01
N TYR A 252 -6.26 -0.71 -17.60
CA TYR A 252 -5.83 -2.10 -17.61
C TYR A 252 -4.35 -2.17 -17.24
N LEU A 253 -3.99 -3.22 -16.52
CA LEU A 253 -2.63 -3.70 -16.42
C LEU A 253 -2.36 -4.61 -17.64
N ASP A 254 -1.46 -4.19 -18.52
CA ASP A 254 -1.01 -4.93 -19.69
C ASP A 254 0.24 -5.73 -19.31
N ILE A 255 0.07 -7.05 -19.19
CA ILE A 255 1.11 -8.01 -18.80
C ILE A 255 1.52 -8.79 -20.04
N TYR A 256 2.81 -8.74 -20.36
CA TYR A 256 3.43 -9.55 -21.41
C TYR A 256 4.44 -10.51 -20.78
N ALA A 257 4.40 -11.77 -21.18
CA ALA A 257 5.41 -12.76 -20.80
C ALA A 257 5.80 -13.59 -22.02
N SER A 258 7.09 -13.84 -22.16
CA SER A 258 7.62 -14.66 -23.25
C SER A 258 8.77 -15.53 -22.79
N VAL A 259 8.90 -16.71 -23.41
CA VAL A 259 10.04 -17.60 -23.24
C VAL A 259 10.58 -18.00 -24.59
N TRP A 260 11.88 -17.87 -24.77
CA TRP A 260 12.60 -18.22 -25.99
C TRP A 260 13.35 -19.52 -25.78
N TYR A 261 13.21 -20.45 -26.72
CA TYR A 261 13.84 -21.77 -26.73
C TYR A 261 14.63 -21.99 -28.02
N GLY A 262 15.61 -22.90 -27.98
CA GLY A 262 16.33 -23.33 -29.19
C GLY A 262 15.39 -23.99 -30.22
N SER A 263 15.76 -23.95 -31.50
CA SER A 263 14.94 -24.43 -32.63
C SER A 263 14.50 -25.90 -32.55
N GLY A 264 15.25 -26.73 -31.82
CA GLY A 264 14.98 -28.16 -31.60
C GLY A 264 13.76 -28.46 -30.73
N ILE A 265 13.16 -27.45 -30.08
CA ILE A 265 11.94 -27.64 -29.29
C ILE A 265 10.73 -27.96 -30.17
N SER A 266 9.84 -28.84 -29.69
CA SER A 266 8.60 -29.22 -30.39
C SER A 266 7.50 -28.17 -30.23
N GLU A 267 6.57 -28.10 -31.19
CA GLU A 267 5.41 -27.21 -31.08
C GLU A 267 4.43 -27.61 -29.98
N ASP A 268 4.32 -28.90 -29.67
CA ASP A 268 3.47 -29.37 -28.57
C ASP A 268 3.98 -28.84 -27.21
N HIS A 269 5.31 -28.78 -27.03
CA HIS A 269 5.89 -28.18 -25.83
C HIS A 269 5.65 -26.67 -25.78
N LEU A 270 5.82 -25.97 -26.91
CA LEU A 270 5.53 -24.54 -26.99
C LEU A 270 4.06 -24.23 -26.72
N GLU A 271 3.13 -25.10 -27.15
CA GLU A 271 1.71 -24.93 -26.84
C GLU A 271 1.41 -25.14 -25.35
N ALA A 272 1.97 -26.18 -24.73
CA ALA A 272 1.83 -26.41 -23.30
C ALA A 272 2.40 -25.24 -22.47
N GLU A 273 3.54 -24.67 -22.89
CA GLU A 273 4.13 -23.49 -22.25
C GLU A 273 3.22 -22.24 -22.39
N ARG A 274 2.60 -22.04 -23.56
CA ARG A 274 1.64 -20.93 -23.76
C ARG A 274 0.47 -21.02 -22.78
N GLN A 275 -0.12 -22.22 -22.63
CA GLN A 275 -1.22 -22.47 -21.71
C GLN A 275 -0.80 -22.25 -20.25
N HIS A 276 0.38 -22.74 -19.86
CA HIS A 276 0.92 -22.55 -18.53
C HIS A 276 1.13 -21.06 -18.20
N ILE A 277 1.82 -20.31 -19.07
CA ILE A 277 2.14 -18.90 -18.81
C ILE A 277 0.88 -18.03 -18.68
N ILE A 278 -0.15 -18.25 -19.52
CA ILE A 278 -1.36 -17.42 -19.43
C ILE A 278 -2.13 -17.69 -18.13
N ILE A 279 -2.13 -18.93 -17.65
CA ILE A 279 -2.75 -19.32 -16.37
C ILE A 279 -1.95 -18.70 -15.21
N GLU A 280 -0.62 -18.74 -15.29
CA GLU A 280 0.24 -18.09 -14.29
C GLU A 280 0.00 -16.58 -14.26
N ILE A 281 -0.12 -15.90 -15.41
CA ILE A 281 -0.44 -14.47 -15.46
C ILE A 281 -1.74 -14.18 -14.69
N VAL A 282 -2.81 -14.95 -14.94
CA VAL A 282 -4.10 -14.75 -14.27
C VAL A 282 -4.00 -15.03 -12.77
N ASN A 283 -3.41 -16.16 -12.37
CA ASN A 283 -3.27 -16.53 -10.97
C ASN A 283 -2.45 -15.51 -10.19
N LEU A 284 -1.34 -15.05 -10.75
CA LEU A 284 -0.48 -14.07 -10.10
C LEU A 284 -1.12 -12.69 -10.05
N SER A 285 -1.82 -12.22 -11.09
CA SER A 285 -2.47 -10.91 -11.04
C SER A 285 -3.62 -10.87 -10.04
N LEU A 286 -4.43 -11.93 -9.94
CA LEU A 286 -5.49 -12.03 -8.94
C LEU A 286 -4.92 -12.04 -7.51
N GLN A 287 -3.89 -12.86 -7.26
CA GLN A 287 -3.26 -12.90 -5.93
C GLN A 287 -2.56 -11.57 -5.60
N ALA A 288 -1.95 -10.90 -6.58
CA ALA A 288 -1.39 -9.56 -6.39
C ALA A 288 -2.45 -8.56 -5.95
N GLN A 289 -3.64 -8.57 -6.56
CA GLN A 289 -4.76 -7.72 -6.15
C GLN A 289 -5.11 -7.96 -4.67
N GLU A 290 -5.25 -9.23 -4.27
CA GLU A 290 -5.61 -9.59 -2.90
C GLU A 290 -4.53 -9.15 -1.90
N ASP A 291 -3.27 -9.44 -2.20
CA ASP A 291 -2.13 -9.16 -1.33
C ASP A 291 -1.85 -7.66 -1.21
N VAL A 292 -1.97 -6.91 -2.31
CA VAL A 292 -1.85 -5.45 -2.31
C VAL A 292 -2.97 -4.84 -1.45
N LYS A 293 -4.22 -5.31 -1.56
CA LYS A 293 -5.32 -4.90 -0.66
C LYS A 293 -4.99 -5.19 0.81
N LYS A 294 -4.38 -6.34 1.10
CA LYS A 294 -3.97 -6.74 2.47
C LYS A 294 -2.65 -6.12 2.95
N SER A 295 -2.02 -5.24 2.18
CA SER A 295 -0.71 -4.67 2.52
C SER A 295 -0.76 -3.30 3.20
N TYR A 296 -1.91 -2.62 3.15
CA TYR A 296 -2.13 -1.34 3.83
C TYR A 296 -2.32 -1.56 5.34
N THR A 297 -1.47 -0.91 6.13
CA THR A 297 -1.40 -1.15 7.59
C THR A 297 -1.59 0.11 8.43
N VAL A 298 -1.55 1.29 7.82
CA VAL A 298 -1.70 2.58 8.48
C VAL A 298 -2.86 3.34 7.84
N GLY A 299 -3.85 3.73 8.64
CA GLY A 299 -4.89 4.66 8.22
C GLY A 299 -4.51 6.08 8.64
N TRP A 300 -4.72 7.07 7.79
CA TRP A 300 -4.45 8.48 8.06
C TRP A 300 -5.72 9.27 7.79
N ILE A 301 -6.24 9.95 8.80
CA ILE A 301 -7.51 10.67 8.73
C ILE A 301 -7.24 12.16 8.82
N CYS A 302 -7.83 12.90 7.88
CA CYS A 302 -7.82 14.36 7.81
C CYS A 302 -9.27 14.87 7.93
N ALA A 303 -9.48 15.97 8.63
CA ALA A 303 -10.79 16.63 8.73
C ALA A 303 -11.03 17.63 7.58
N LEU A 304 -9.96 18.24 7.04
CA LEU A 304 -10.04 19.30 6.04
C LEU A 304 -9.18 19.00 4.79
N PRO A 305 -9.56 19.54 3.62
CA PRO A 305 -8.77 19.37 2.38
C PRO A 305 -7.32 19.86 2.50
N LEU A 306 -7.06 20.94 3.24
CA LEU A 306 -5.69 21.44 3.46
C LEU A 306 -4.84 20.45 4.28
N GLU A 307 -5.47 19.70 5.19
CA GLU A 307 -4.80 18.67 5.99
C GLU A 307 -4.51 17.44 5.13
N MET A 308 -5.43 17.06 4.25
CA MET A 308 -5.22 16.00 3.27
C MET A 308 -4.08 16.37 2.30
N ALA A 309 -4.06 17.60 1.79
CA ALA A 309 -2.97 18.08 0.95
C ALA A 309 -1.61 18.01 1.68
N ALA A 310 -1.55 18.43 2.95
CA ALA A 310 -0.35 18.30 3.76
C ALA A 310 0.08 16.83 3.95
N ALA A 311 -0.87 15.92 4.16
CA ALA A 311 -0.61 14.49 4.29
C ALA A 311 -0.08 13.86 2.98
N GLU A 312 -0.66 14.23 1.83
CA GLU A 312 -0.23 13.76 0.51
C GLU A 312 1.18 14.22 0.16
N LEU A 313 1.54 15.46 0.50
CA LEU A 313 2.91 15.97 0.32
C LEU A 313 3.95 15.16 1.11
N MET A 314 3.55 14.49 2.20
CA MET A 314 4.43 13.65 3.00
C MET A 314 4.66 12.26 2.40
N LEU A 315 3.83 11.80 1.46
CA LEU A 315 4.03 10.52 0.79
C LEU A 315 5.36 10.52 0.03
N ASP A 316 6.10 9.42 0.16
CA ASP A 316 7.29 9.15 -0.64
C ASP A 316 6.88 8.77 -2.08
N GLU A 317 5.76 8.08 -2.20
CA GLU A 317 5.12 7.72 -3.47
C GLU A 317 3.59 7.78 -3.34
N ILE A 318 2.93 8.45 -4.27
CA ILE A 318 1.47 8.53 -4.38
C ILE A 318 1.02 7.57 -5.49
N TYR A 319 0.01 6.75 -5.21
CA TYR A 319 -0.55 5.81 -6.17
C TYR A 319 -1.77 6.43 -6.88
N GLU A 320 -1.55 7.49 -7.67
CA GLU A 320 -2.58 8.39 -8.25
C GLU A 320 -3.64 7.68 -9.13
N ASP A 321 -3.30 6.53 -9.76
CA ASP A 321 -4.18 5.80 -10.69
C ASP A 321 -4.78 4.51 -10.09
N VAL A 322 -4.57 4.25 -8.81
CA VAL A 322 -5.08 3.03 -8.16
C VAL A 322 -6.51 3.26 -7.70
N GLN A 323 -7.47 2.81 -8.50
CA GLN A 323 -8.88 2.77 -8.11
C GLN A 323 -9.07 1.60 -7.15
N PHE A 324 -9.45 1.78 -5.90
CA PHE A 324 -9.79 0.62 -5.07
C PHE A 324 -11.26 0.25 -5.30
N GLU A 325 -11.55 -1.04 -5.50
CA GLU A 325 -12.90 -1.52 -5.26
C GLU A 325 -13.18 -1.43 -3.77
N GLN A 326 -13.92 -0.37 -3.42
CA GLN A 326 -14.40 -0.11 -2.08
C GLN A 326 -15.56 -1.06 -1.79
N GLU A 327 -15.68 -1.49 -0.54
CA GLU A 327 -16.81 -2.35 -0.15
C GLU A 327 -18.14 -1.59 -0.28
N ASP A 328 -19.22 -2.30 -0.58
CA ASP A 328 -20.55 -1.70 -0.76
C ASP A 328 -20.92 -0.78 0.40
N GLY A 329 -21.28 0.46 0.08
CA GLY A 329 -21.66 1.52 1.02
C GLY A 329 -20.48 2.30 1.61
N ASP A 330 -19.24 2.07 1.17
CA ASP A 330 -18.10 2.94 1.45
C ASP A 330 -18.08 4.07 0.42
N HIS A 331 -18.32 5.29 0.91
CA HIS A 331 -18.40 6.51 0.10
C HIS A 331 -17.19 7.43 0.27
N ASN A 332 -16.14 6.96 0.94
CA ASN A 332 -14.91 7.74 1.08
C ASN A 332 -14.20 7.87 -0.27
N SER A 333 -13.35 8.90 -0.34
CA SER A 333 -12.29 9.00 -1.34
C SER A 333 -10.96 8.77 -0.65
N TYR A 334 -10.13 7.89 -1.21
CA TYR A 334 -8.84 7.51 -0.64
C TYR A 334 -7.67 7.96 -1.51
N THR A 335 -6.65 8.50 -0.85
CA THR A 335 -5.31 8.60 -1.43
C THR A 335 -4.43 7.51 -0.84
N LEU A 336 -3.83 6.70 -1.71
CA LEU A 336 -3.01 5.56 -1.33
C LEU A 336 -1.56 5.86 -1.63
N GLY A 337 -0.65 5.43 -0.75
CA GLY A 337 0.76 5.67 -1.00
C GLY A 337 1.71 4.94 -0.07
N LEU A 338 2.99 5.21 -0.28
CA LEU A 338 4.10 4.77 0.57
C LEU A 338 4.62 5.93 1.41
N MET A 339 4.86 5.69 2.70
CA MET A 339 5.51 6.64 3.59
C MET A 339 6.44 5.91 4.54
N GLN A 340 7.74 6.16 4.44
CA GLN A 340 8.81 5.55 5.23
C GLN A 340 8.74 4.00 5.23
N GLY A 341 8.39 3.42 4.07
CA GLY A 341 8.21 1.99 3.89
C GLY A 341 6.86 1.43 4.37
N HIS A 342 5.99 2.26 4.94
CA HIS A 342 4.62 1.88 5.33
C HIS A 342 3.65 2.19 4.21
N ARG A 343 2.71 1.29 3.95
CA ARG A 343 1.58 1.55 3.04
C ARG A 343 0.46 2.22 3.81
N VAL A 344 0.13 3.45 3.40
CA VAL A 344 -0.78 4.35 4.09
C VAL A 344 -2.04 4.55 3.24
N VAL A 345 -3.19 4.54 3.90
CA VAL A 345 -4.50 4.94 3.33
C VAL A 345 -4.84 6.29 3.94
N ILE A 346 -4.90 7.34 3.12
CA ILE A 346 -5.31 8.68 3.54
C ILE A 346 -6.78 8.87 3.15
N ALA A 347 -7.60 9.31 4.10
CA ALA A 347 -8.98 9.73 3.86
C ALA A 347 -9.24 11.10 4.46
N CYS A 348 -10.07 11.90 3.79
CA CYS A 348 -10.58 13.15 4.33
C CYS A 348 -12.07 13.01 4.66
N LEU A 349 -12.51 13.70 5.70
CA LEU A 349 -13.93 13.84 6.00
C LEU A 349 -14.66 14.53 4.82
N PRO A 350 -15.96 14.22 4.59
CA PRO A 350 -16.73 14.83 3.51
C PRO A 350 -16.72 16.36 3.61
N ASN A 351 -16.59 17.04 2.47
CA ASN A 351 -16.51 18.50 2.45
C ASN A 351 -17.76 19.13 3.08
N GLY A 352 -17.55 20.08 4.00
CA GLY A 352 -18.62 20.73 4.76
C GLY A 352 -19.17 19.91 5.94
N VAL A 353 -18.72 18.67 6.13
CA VAL A 353 -19.17 17.78 7.22
C VAL A 353 -17.97 17.39 8.08
N TYR A 354 -17.96 17.82 9.34
CA TYR A 354 -16.84 17.59 10.26
C TYR A 354 -17.33 17.11 11.64
N ARG A 355 -16.41 16.99 12.60
CA ARG A 355 -16.65 16.54 13.99
C ARG A 355 -16.73 15.02 14.17
N THR A 356 -17.19 14.56 15.34
CA THR A 356 -17.04 13.16 15.78
C THR A 356 -17.76 12.14 14.91
N ASN A 357 -18.98 12.45 14.43
CA ASN A 357 -19.79 11.45 13.73
C ASN A 357 -19.24 11.15 12.32
N PRO A 358 -18.95 12.15 11.47
CA PRO A 358 -18.31 11.88 10.17
C PRO A 358 -16.95 11.20 10.33
N ALA A 359 -16.14 11.61 11.32
CA ALA A 359 -14.87 10.96 11.60
C ALA A 359 -15.04 9.46 11.90
N ALA A 360 -16.04 9.09 12.71
CA ALA A 360 -16.36 7.70 13.01
C ALA A 360 -16.81 6.92 11.75
N THR A 361 -17.62 7.52 10.89
CA THR A 361 -18.07 6.89 9.63
C THR A 361 -16.90 6.64 8.69
N VAL A 362 -16.10 7.66 8.39
CA VAL A 362 -14.90 7.56 7.54
C VAL A 362 -13.98 6.44 8.05
N THR A 363 -13.76 6.41 9.36
CA THR A 363 -12.91 5.40 10.00
C THR A 363 -13.45 3.97 9.85
N LYS A 364 -14.76 3.77 10.10
CA LYS A 364 -15.39 2.47 9.92
C LYS A 364 -15.28 2.00 8.48
N ASP A 365 -15.41 2.91 7.54
CA ASP A 365 -15.33 2.62 6.11
C ASP A 365 -13.90 2.25 5.70
N ILE A 366 -12.88 2.95 6.20
CA ILE A 366 -11.47 2.54 6.04
C ILE A 366 -11.27 1.12 6.55
N LEU A 367 -11.74 0.80 7.77
CA LEU A 367 -11.60 -0.54 8.35
C LEU A 367 -12.41 -1.61 7.60
N ARG A 368 -13.51 -1.21 6.96
CA ARG A 368 -14.32 -2.09 6.12
C ARG A 368 -13.58 -2.43 4.83
N THR A 369 -13.00 -1.46 4.14
CA THR A 369 -12.32 -1.68 2.85
C THR A 369 -10.89 -2.23 3.03
N PHE A 370 -10.13 -1.70 3.99
CA PHE A 370 -8.75 -2.06 4.27
C PHE A 370 -8.64 -2.92 5.54
N LYS A 371 -8.83 -4.23 5.38
CA LYS A 371 -8.86 -5.19 6.49
C LYS A 371 -7.54 -5.35 7.24
N SER A 372 -6.43 -4.81 6.72
CA SER A 372 -5.10 -4.98 7.32
C SER A 372 -4.61 -3.77 8.10
N ILE A 373 -5.44 -2.74 8.31
CA ILE A 373 -5.07 -1.61 9.16
C ILE A 373 -4.77 -2.09 10.58
N ARG A 374 -3.65 -1.62 11.12
CA ARG A 374 -3.13 -1.93 12.45
C ARG A 374 -3.31 -0.78 13.43
N PHE A 375 -3.19 0.44 12.93
CA PHE A 375 -3.45 1.65 13.68
C PHE A 375 -3.79 2.81 12.74
N GLY A 376 -4.33 3.85 13.33
CA GLY A 376 -4.59 5.13 12.69
C GLY A 376 -3.63 6.24 13.09
N LEU A 377 -3.63 7.29 12.30
CA LEU A 377 -3.16 8.61 12.64
C LEU A 377 -4.31 9.60 12.34
N LEU A 378 -4.66 10.42 13.33
CA LEU A 378 -5.53 11.57 13.11
C LEU A 378 -4.64 12.80 13.09
N VAL A 379 -4.40 13.34 11.91
CA VAL A 379 -3.43 14.42 11.71
C VAL A 379 -4.14 15.60 11.07
N GLY A 380 -3.99 16.76 11.67
CA GLY A 380 -4.64 17.97 11.18
C GLY A 380 -4.28 19.18 12.03
N ILE A 381 -5.11 20.21 11.96
CA ILE A 381 -4.96 21.42 12.76
C ILE A 381 -5.77 21.34 14.06
N GLY A 382 -5.37 22.14 15.04
CA GLY A 382 -6.08 22.31 16.30
C GLY A 382 -5.79 23.67 16.91
N GLY A 383 -6.55 24.02 17.95
CA GLY A 383 -6.33 25.23 18.71
C GLY A 383 -5.46 24.97 19.93
N GLY A 384 -4.44 25.79 20.18
CA GLY A 384 -3.51 25.65 21.29
C GLY A 384 -4.07 26.25 22.59
N ALA A 385 -3.61 25.74 23.73
CA ALA A 385 -3.88 26.30 25.05
C ALA A 385 -2.55 26.65 25.76
N PRO A 386 -1.97 27.84 25.47
CA PRO A 386 -0.73 28.28 26.12
C PRO A 386 -0.92 28.44 27.63
N SER A 387 0.15 28.24 28.40
CA SER A 387 0.15 28.44 29.85
C SER A 387 1.54 28.89 30.32
N PRO A 388 1.69 29.46 31.53
CA PRO A 388 2.99 29.94 32.02
C PRO A 388 4.12 28.89 31.99
N GLY A 389 3.79 27.59 32.07
CA GLY A 389 4.77 26.49 31.97
C GLY A 389 4.83 25.80 30.60
N ARG A 390 4.04 26.25 29.63
CA ARG A 390 3.99 25.68 28.26
C ARG A 390 3.72 26.80 27.27
N ASP A 391 4.80 27.32 26.70
CA ASP A 391 4.76 28.28 25.60
C ASP A 391 4.37 27.56 24.30
N ILE A 392 3.07 27.36 24.08
CA ILE A 392 2.53 26.83 22.83
C ILE A 392 2.36 27.99 21.85
N ARG A 393 2.88 27.82 20.63
CA ARG A 393 2.89 28.85 19.59
C ARG A 393 2.19 28.40 18.31
N LEU A 394 1.79 29.33 17.45
CA LEU A 394 1.22 28.98 16.16
C LEU A 394 2.29 28.26 15.30
N GLY A 395 1.86 27.26 14.53
CA GLY A 395 2.75 26.35 13.80
C GLY A 395 3.48 25.32 14.66
N ASN A 396 3.28 25.30 15.99
CA ASN A 396 3.81 24.23 16.83
C ASN A 396 2.97 22.97 16.67
N ILE A 397 3.50 21.85 17.15
CA ILE A 397 2.84 20.54 17.05
C ILE A 397 2.44 20.09 18.46
N VAL A 398 1.20 19.65 18.64
CA VAL A 398 0.73 18.97 19.85
C VAL A 398 0.43 17.50 19.52
N VAL A 399 0.96 16.59 20.32
CA VAL A 399 0.78 15.15 20.15
C VAL A 399 0.08 14.59 21.39
N SER A 400 -1.00 13.84 21.16
CA SER A 400 -1.74 13.19 22.25
C SER A 400 -0.84 12.21 23.00
N LYS A 401 -0.67 12.40 24.30
CA LYS A 401 0.14 11.52 25.16
C LYS A 401 -0.71 11.02 26.33
N PRO A 402 -0.82 9.69 26.54
CA PRO A 402 -1.49 9.14 27.71
C PRO A 402 -0.88 9.64 29.02
N THR A 403 -1.71 9.75 30.03
CA THR A 403 -1.36 10.07 31.42
C THR A 403 -1.93 9.00 32.35
N SER A 404 -1.69 9.08 33.65
CA SER A 404 -2.26 8.14 34.62
C SER A 404 -3.79 8.09 34.64
N THR A 405 -4.46 9.16 34.17
CA THR A 405 -5.92 9.31 34.25
C THR A 405 -6.61 9.46 32.89
N SER A 406 -5.85 9.44 31.78
CA SER A 406 -6.38 9.70 30.43
C SER A 406 -5.57 8.94 29.37
N GLY A 407 -6.26 8.42 28.34
CA GLY A 407 -5.64 7.85 27.14
C GLY A 407 -4.95 8.88 26.22
N GLY A 408 -4.92 10.15 26.60
CA GLY A 408 -4.34 11.25 25.82
C GLY A 408 -5.38 12.12 25.12
N ILE A 409 -6.64 11.66 25.04
CA ILE A 409 -7.79 12.43 24.53
C ILE A 409 -8.87 12.51 25.60
N ILE A 410 -9.42 13.71 25.81
CA ILE A 410 -10.49 13.98 26.77
C ILE A 410 -11.71 14.50 26.03
N GLN A 411 -12.80 13.72 26.04
CA GLN A 411 -14.10 14.21 25.57
C GLN A 411 -14.75 15.09 26.63
N TYR A 412 -14.56 16.40 26.53
CA TYR A 412 -14.91 17.34 27.60
C TYR A 412 -16.40 17.66 27.71
N ASN A 413 -17.17 17.48 26.63
CA ASN A 413 -18.62 17.74 26.61
C ASN A 413 -19.47 16.50 26.97
N ARG A 414 -18.86 15.36 27.30
CA ARG A 414 -19.58 14.13 27.67
C ARG A 414 -19.71 13.99 29.17
N GLY A 415 -20.92 14.13 29.68
CA GLY A 415 -21.18 14.07 31.11
C GLY A 415 -22.67 14.07 31.43
N LYS A 416 -22.96 14.05 32.72
CA LYS A 416 -24.32 14.12 33.24
C LYS A 416 -24.47 15.41 34.01
N LYS A 417 -25.61 16.08 33.84
CA LYS A 417 -26.03 17.21 34.66
C LYS A 417 -27.29 16.78 35.42
N ARG A 418 -27.25 16.82 36.76
CA ARG A 418 -28.45 16.65 37.61
C ARG A 418 -28.96 18.04 38.02
N LYS A 419 -30.24 18.17 38.38
CA LYS A 419 -30.78 19.44 38.89
C LYS A 419 -29.91 19.91 40.06
N LEU A 420 -29.44 21.17 39.99
CA LEU A 420 -28.60 21.85 41.00
C LEU A 420 -27.15 21.35 41.14
N GLU A 421 -26.68 20.37 40.35
CA GLU A 421 -25.26 19.93 40.36
C GLU A 421 -24.48 20.49 39.15
N GLU A 422 -23.18 20.73 39.36
CA GLU A 422 -22.23 21.02 38.28
C GLU A 422 -22.13 19.84 37.29
N PHE A 423 -21.78 20.15 36.04
CA PHE A 423 -21.63 19.13 35.00
C PHE A 423 -20.53 18.13 35.37
N LYS A 424 -20.90 16.86 35.56
CA LYS A 424 -19.94 15.80 35.87
C LYS A 424 -19.55 15.04 34.60
N ARG A 425 -18.29 15.20 34.17
CA ARG A 425 -17.72 14.46 33.03
C ARG A 425 -17.75 12.95 33.30
N THR A 426 -18.06 12.16 32.27
CA THR A 426 -18.13 10.69 32.36
C THR A 426 -17.45 10.02 31.17
N GLY A 427 -16.96 8.80 31.40
CA GLY A 427 -16.31 7.99 30.37
C GLY A 427 -14.82 8.28 30.21
N SER A 428 -14.16 7.38 29.49
CA SER A 428 -12.75 7.46 29.10
C SER A 428 -12.61 6.99 27.65
N LEU A 429 -11.58 7.47 26.98
CA LEU A 429 -11.18 7.03 25.65
C LEU A 429 -9.90 6.20 25.75
N ASN A 430 -9.70 5.29 24.80
CA ASN A 430 -8.54 4.39 24.81
C ASN A 430 -7.24 5.16 24.54
N ALA A 431 -6.13 4.56 24.97
CA ALA A 431 -4.79 5.05 24.62
C ALA A 431 -4.39 4.56 23.21
N PRO A 432 -3.44 5.26 22.54
CA PRO A 432 -2.83 4.77 21.32
C PRO A 432 -2.16 3.39 21.51
N PRO A 433 -2.05 2.57 20.45
CA PRO A 433 -1.32 1.30 20.44
C PRO A 433 0.10 1.38 20.99
N THR A 434 0.58 0.27 21.57
CA THR A 434 1.93 0.18 22.15
C THR A 434 3.03 0.47 21.14
N ALA A 435 2.91 0.02 19.88
CA ALA A 435 3.88 0.37 18.84
C ALA A 435 4.00 1.89 18.64
N LEU A 436 2.88 2.63 18.64
CA LEU A 436 2.89 4.09 18.51
C LEU A 436 3.51 4.76 19.73
N LEU A 437 3.19 4.29 20.95
CA LEU A 437 3.78 4.82 22.20
C LEU A 437 5.29 4.54 22.32
N THR A 438 5.73 3.39 21.79
CA THR A 438 7.16 3.04 21.73
C THR A 438 7.90 3.92 20.72
N ALA A 439 7.31 4.13 19.53
CA ALA A 439 7.83 5.05 18.52
C ALA A 439 7.91 6.49 19.06
N LEU A 440 6.87 6.93 19.78
CA LEU A 440 6.80 8.23 20.44
C LEU A 440 7.96 8.44 21.42
N SER A 441 8.25 7.44 22.26
CA SER A 441 9.35 7.49 23.23
C SER A 441 10.71 7.57 22.52
N SER A 442 10.91 6.78 21.46
CA SER A 442 12.13 6.85 20.64
C SER A 442 12.28 8.21 19.95
N LEU A 443 11.18 8.81 19.50
CA LEU A 443 11.20 10.09 18.80
C LEU A 443 11.49 11.25 19.76
N GLN A 444 10.88 11.25 20.95
CA GLN A 444 11.18 12.20 22.02
C GLN A 444 12.66 12.21 22.39
N ALA A 445 13.26 11.03 22.59
CA ALA A 445 14.70 10.91 22.88
C ALA A 445 15.61 11.41 21.74
N ARG A 446 15.10 11.44 20.51
CA ARG A 446 15.81 11.98 19.35
C ARG A 446 15.69 13.51 19.30
N HIS A 447 14.50 14.04 19.57
CA HIS A 447 14.24 15.47 19.64
C HIS A 447 15.03 16.14 20.76
N LEU A 448 15.13 15.50 21.93
CA LEU A 448 15.97 15.97 23.05
C LEU A 448 17.47 16.09 22.72
N ARG A 449 17.94 15.45 21.64
CA ARG A 449 19.33 15.52 21.17
C ARG A 449 19.49 16.38 19.92
N GLY A 450 18.49 17.20 19.58
CA GLY A 450 18.51 18.08 18.41
C GLY A 450 18.47 17.35 17.07
N ALA A 451 18.08 16.07 17.05
CA ALA A 451 18.14 15.24 15.84
C ALA A 451 16.76 15.05 15.17
N SER A 452 15.84 16.01 15.32
CA SER A 452 14.50 15.98 14.69
C SER A 452 14.62 15.94 13.16
N LYS A 453 13.78 15.14 12.49
CA LYS A 453 13.66 15.18 11.03
C LYS A 453 12.46 15.99 10.55
N THR A 454 11.58 16.41 11.46
CA THR A 454 10.38 17.19 11.13
C THR A 454 10.68 18.41 10.26
N PRO A 455 11.67 19.28 10.56
CA PRO A 455 11.95 20.45 9.72
C PRO A 455 12.40 20.06 8.30
N GLY A 456 13.22 19.00 8.18
CA GLY A 456 13.67 18.46 6.90
C GLY A 456 12.51 17.94 6.04
N PHE A 457 11.63 17.11 6.63
CA PHE A 457 10.45 16.62 5.91
C PHE A 457 9.48 17.73 5.52
N LEU A 458 9.34 18.76 6.35
CA LEU A 458 8.55 19.94 6.04
C LEU A 458 9.12 20.69 4.83
N SER A 459 10.43 20.95 4.82
CA SER A 459 11.12 21.59 3.69
C SER A 459 10.96 20.77 2.40
N GLU A 460 11.19 19.46 2.44
CA GLU A 460 10.99 18.56 1.29
C GLU A 460 9.55 18.62 0.75
N ALA A 461 8.55 18.65 1.63
CA ALA A 461 7.14 18.73 1.25
C ALA A 461 6.80 20.06 0.57
N VAL A 462 7.33 21.18 1.08
CA VAL A 462 7.12 22.52 0.51
C VAL A 462 7.68 22.61 -0.91
N GLU A 463 8.85 21.99 -1.17
CA GLU A 463 9.47 21.98 -2.49
C GLU A 463 8.66 21.19 -3.55
N LYS A 464 7.86 20.20 -3.12
CA LYS A 464 6.95 19.47 -4.04
C LYS A 464 5.82 20.35 -4.58
N ILE A 465 5.49 21.47 -3.93
CA ILE A 465 4.40 22.37 -4.35
C ILE A 465 4.87 23.19 -5.56
N ARG A 466 4.27 22.97 -6.73
CA ARG A 466 4.67 23.65 -7.98
C ARG A 466 4.38 25.14 -8.00
N LYS A 467 3.21 25.55 -7.49
CA LYS A 467 2.76 26.96 -7.55
C LYS A 467 3.28 27.74 -6.35
N ALA A 468 4.06 28.79 -6.60
CA ALA A 468 4.69 29.60 -5.55
C ALA A 468 3.69 30.21 -4.55
N SER A 469 2.52 30.66 -5.02
CA SER A 469 1.47 31.22 -4.15
C SER A 469 0.87 30.21 -3.16
N PHE A 470 0.85 28.92 -3.53
CA PHE A 470 0.48 27.86 -2.60
C PHE A 470 1.64 27.50 -1.70
N ARG A 471 2.87 27.45 -2.23
CA ARG A 471 4.08 27.16 -1.47
C ARG A 471 4.23 28.07 -0.23
N GLN A 472 3.98 29.37 -0.40
CA GLN A 472 4.04 30.36 0.69
C GLN A 472 3.07 30.09 1.86
N LYS A 473 1.97 29.35 1.63
CA LYS A 473 1.04 28.99 2.71
C LYS A 473 1.57 27.88 3.60
N TYR A 474 2.46 27.04 3.07
CA TYR A 474 3.05 25.88 3.75
C TYR A 474 4.43 26.19 4.35
N THR A 475 4.89 27.44 4.27
CA THR A 475 6.12 27.92 4.93
C THR A 475 5.81 28.60 6.25
N TYR A 476 6.82 28.79 7.10
CA TYR A 476 6.65 29.52 8.36
C TYR A 476 6.10 30.91 8.11
N GLN A 477 5.07 31.31 8.88
CA GLN A 477 4.34 32.55 8.64
C GLN A 477 4.95 33.77 9.35
N GLY A 478 6.08 33.60 10.05
CA GLY A 478 6.80 34.69 10.70
C GLY A 478 6.31 35.02 12.11
N ARG A 479 7.25 35.43 12.98
CA ARG A 479 7.01 35.71 14.40
C ARG A 479 5.99 36.83 14.63
N SER A 480 6.00 37.85 13.78
CA SER A 480 5.07 38.99 13.87
C SER A 480 3.61 38.61 13.66
N ASN A 481 3.34 37.44 13.08
CA ASN A 481 1.99 36.95 12.83
C ASN A 481 1.53 35.92 13.88
N ASP A 482 2.36 35.65 14.89
CA ASP A 482 2.06 34.80 16.04
C ASP A 482 1.62 35.67 17.23
N CYS A 483 0.36 36.09 17.20
CA CYS A 483 -0.22 36.98 18.20
C CYS A 483 -1.07 36.21 19.22
N LEU A 484 -0.59 36.10 20.47
CA LEU A 484 -1.39 35.64 21.61
C LEU A 484 -1.93 36.87 22.35
N PHE A 485 -3.23 37.03 22.41
CA PHE A 485 -3.87 38.14 23.14
C PHE A 485 -4.10 37.79 24.61
N ARG A 486 -4.20 38.82 25.45
CA ARG A 486 -4.62 38.68 26.87
C ARG A 486 -6.00 38.04 26.95
N THR A 487 -6.21 37.24 28.00
CA THR A 487 -7.44 36.44 28.18
C THR A 487 -8.70 37.31 28.22
N GLU A 488 -8.60 38.51 28.79
CA GLU A 488 -9.72 39.45 28.97
C GLU A 488 -10.02 40.28 27.71
N TYR A 489 -9.15 40.23 26.69
CA TYR A 489 -9.38 40.96 25.45
C TYR A 489 -10.27 40.13 24.54
N GLU A 490 -11.49 40.62 24.30
CA GLU A 490 -12.36 40.04 23.29
C GLU A 490 -12.19 40.74 21.95
N HIS A 491 -12.28 39.95 20.88
CA HIS A 491 -12.24 40.50 19.54
C HIS A 491 -13.48 41.37 19.27
N ALA A 492 -13.27 42.65 18.98
CA ALA A 492 -14.32 43.66 18.78
C ALA A 492 -15.40 43.32 17.72
N ASN A 493 -15.13 42.39 16.80
CA ASN A 493 -16.02 41.98 15.72
C ASN A 493 -16.42 40.50 15.84
N ALA A 494 -16.76 40.03 17.05
CA ALA A 494 -17.11 38.63 17.34
C ALA A 494 -18.21 38.01 16.43
N GLY A 495 -18.95 38.82 15.65
CA GLY A 495 -19.97 38.40 14.69
C GLY A 495 -19.55 38.29 13.22
N SER A 496 -18.39 38.81 12.81
CA SER A 496 -17.89 38.69 11.42
C SER A 496 -16.58 37.88 11.40
N SER A 497 -16.36 37.08 10.36
CA SER A 497 -15.10 36.33 10.20
C SER A 497 -13.99 37.29 9.79
N CYS A 498 -13.53 38.13 10.72
CA CYS A 498 -12.19 38.69 10.67
C CYS A 498 -11.21 37.52 10.50
N ASN A 499 -10.45 37.50 9.42
CA ASN A 499 -9.57 36.37 9.09
C ASN A 499 -8.14 36.55 9.61
N ASP A 500 -7.74 37.75 10.03
CA ASP A 500 -6.32 38.11 10.22
C ASP A 500 -6.00 38.96 11.46
N CYS A 501 -6.98 39.37 12.29
CA CYS A 501 -6.78 40.18 13.50
C CYS A 501 -5.98 41.50 13.30
N ASP A 502 -5.84 41.97 12.05
CA ASP A 502 -5.05 43.17 11.71
C ASP A 502 -5.56 44.46 12.39
N ASP A 503 -6.85 44.52 12.71
CA ASP A 503 -7.51 45.66 13.38
C ASP A 503 -7.54 45.54 14.92
N CYS A 504 -6.93 44.49 15.49
CA CYS A 504 -6.90 44.30 16.95
C CYS A 504 -5.88 45.23 17.62
N ASP A 505 -6.13 45.55 18.89
CA ASP A 505 -5.23 46.39 19.68
C ASP A 505 -3.95 45.61 20.02
N ASN A 506 -2.84 45.95 19.34
CA ASN A 506 -1.54 45.34 19.55
C ASN A 506 -1.01 45.47 20.99
N SER A 507 -1.50 46.43 21.78
CA SER A 507 -1.12 46.55 23.20
C SER A 507 -1.67 45.40 24.07
N GLN A 508 -2.65 44.66 23.56
CA GLN A 508 -3.24 43.49 24.21
C GLN A 508 -2.49 42.20 23.89
N ILE A 509 -1.46 42.24 23.04
CA ILE A 509 -0.62 41.07 22.73
C ILE A 509 0.28 40.78 23.93
N VAL A 510 0.34 39.50 24.32
CA VAL A 510 1.21 39.01 25.38
C VAL A 510 2.65 38.98 24.87
N GLU A 511 3.53 39.71 25.55
CA GLU A 511 4.96 39.69 25.27
C GLU A 511 5.56 38.32 25.64
N ARG A 512 6.31 37.72 24.71
CA ARG A 512 6.92 36.40 24.87
C ARG A 512 8.38 36.46 24.43
N ILE A 513 9.24 35.74 25.17
CA ILE A 513 10.68 35.66 24.88
C ILE A 513 10.89 35.02 23.50
N ASP A 514 11.82 35.57 22.72
CA ASP A 514 12.19 34.99 21.44
C ASP A 514 12.80 33.59 21.58
N ARG A 515 12.47 32.69 20.64
CA ARG A 515 13.09 31.37 20.56
C ARG A 515 14.39 31.44 19.77
N ASP A 516 15.26 30.48 20.05
CA ASP A 516 16.57 30.33 19.40
C ASP A 516 16.44 30.13 17.87
N ASP A 517 15.38 29.48 17.42
CA ASP A 517 15.07 29.25 16.01
C ASP A 517 13.56 29.37 15.73
N ASP A 518 13.19 29.20 14.45
CA ASP A 518 11.82 29.24 13.95
C ASP A 518 11.24 27.84 13.71
N ASP A 519 11.93 26.78 14.16
CA ASP A 519 11.49 25.41 13.93
C ASP A 519 10.24 25.09 14.78
N PRO A 520 9.33 24.24 14.26
CA PRO A 520 8.13 23.87 14.98
C PRO A 520 8.48 23.01 16.22
N VAL A 521 8.12 23.49 17.40
CA VAL A 521 8.31 22.77 18.67
C VAL A 521 7.18 21.77 18.90
N VAL A 522 7.54 20.58 19.39
CA VAL A 522 6.59 19.51 19.71
C VAL A 522 6.24 19.50 21.20
N HIS A 523 4.94 19.57 21.50
CA HIS A 523 4.38 19.49 22.84
C HIS A 523 3.60 18.18 23.00
N TYR A 524 3.69 17.58 24.18
CA TYR A 524 3.06 16.29 24.48
C TYR A 524 2.09 16.42 25.64
N GLY A 525 0.83 16.04 25.44
CA GLY A 525 -0.17 16.15 26.51
C GLY A 525 -1.55 15.68 26.13
N ASN A 526 -2.52 15.96 27.01
CA ASN A 526 -3.92 15.66 26.75
C ASN A 526 -4.50 16.66 25.74
N ILE A 527 -5.27 16.14 24.79
CA ILE A 527 -6.02 16.95 23.81
C ILE A 527 -7.53 16.85 24.13
N ALA A 528 -8.21 17.99 24.17
CA ALA A 528 -9.64 18.10 24.35
C ALA A 528 -10.38 17.90 23.03
N SER A 529 -11.40 17.04 23.03
CA SER A 529 -12.18 16.70 21.83
C SER A 529 -13.67 16.87 22.05
N ALA A 530 -14.36 17.63 21.19
CA ALA A 530 -15.82 17.70 21.20
C ALA A 530 -16.42 18.26 19.91
N ASN A 531 -17.74 18.08 19.78
CA ASN A 531 -18.53 18.74 18.73
C ASN A 531 -18.74 20.25 18.98
N GLN A 532 -18.03 20.90 19.90
CA GLN A 532 -18.16 22.34 20.14
C GLN A 532 -16.82 23.01 19.84
N VAL A 533 -16.83 24.12 19.12
CA VAL A 533 -15.62 24.91 18.90
C VAL A 533 -15.41 25.77 20.13
N VAL A 534 -14.23 25.73 20.74
CA VAL A 534 -13.83 26.71 21.76
C VAL A 534 -13.35 27.96 21.04
N LYS A 535 -13.97 29.10 21.33
CA LYS A 535 -13.65 30.42 20.74
C LYS A 535 -13.61 31.52 21.81
N ASP A 536 -13.27 31.12 23.03
CA ASP A 536 -13.36 31.95 24.22
C ASP A 536 -12.16 31.65 25.13
N SER A 537 -11.34 32.67 25.38
CA SER A 537 -10.09 32.54 26.13
C SER A 537 -10.33 32.07 27.56
N GLU A 538 -11.37 32.58 28.23
CA GLU A 538 -11.69 32.18 29.60
C GLU A 538 -12.10 30.71 29.67
N THR A 539 -12.98 30.26 28.76
CA THR A 539 -13.37 28.86 28.65
C THR A 539 -12.18 27.97 28.33
N ARG A 540 -11.30 28.38 27.41
CA ARG A 540 -10.05 27.66 27.09
C ARG A 540 -9.19 27.50 28.33
N ASP A 541 -8.90 28.59 29.03
CA ASP A 541 -7.99 28.60 30.19
C ASP A 541 -8.57 27.80 31.35
N ARG A 542 -9.87 27.94 31.59
CA ARG A 542 -10.60 27.14 32.59
C ARG A 542 -10.52 25.66 32.27
N LEU A 543 -10.85 25.23 31.04
CA LEU A 543 -10.78 23.83 30.64
C LEU A 543 -9.34 23.29 30.65
N SER A 544 -8.36 24.09 30.23
CA SER A 544 -6.94 23.73 30.30
C SER A 544 -6.50 23.46 31.73
N LYS A 545 -6.88 24.34 32.67
CA LYS A 545 -6.59 24.19 34.10
C LYS A 545 -7.30 23.00 34.73
N GLU A 546 -8.60 22.84 34.48
CA GLU A 546 -9.43 21.77 35.07
C GLU A 546 -9.04 20.38 34.55
N LEU A 547 -8.73 20.26 33.26
CA LEU A 547 -8.54 18.97 32.59
C LEU A 547 -7.08 18.67 32.23
N GLY A 548 -6.17 19.63 32.41
CA GLY A 548 -4.77 19.52 32.00
C GLY A 548 -4.58 19.40 30.48
N VAL A 549 -5.55 19.89 29.69
CA VAL A 549 -5.52 19.83 28.22
C VAL A 549 -4.71 20.99 27.65
N ILE A 550 -4.01 20.75 26.55
CA ILE A 550 -3.14 21.74 25.90
C ILE A 550 -3.52 22.08 24.46
N CYS A 551 -4.52 21.39 23.93
CA CYS A 551 -4.99 21.55 22.57
C CYS A 551 -6.47 21.19 22.52
N PHE A 552 -7.22 21.85 21.64
CA PHE A 552 -8.62 21.59 21.35
C PHE A 552 -8.77 21.19 19.88
N GLU A 553 -9.55 20.13 19.63
CA GLU A 553 -9.93 19.65 18.30
C GLU A 553 -11.33 18.99 18.36
N MET A 554 -11.86 18.49 17.23
CA MET A 554 -13.28 18.16 17.12
C MET A 554 -13.60 16.73 16.66
N GLU A 555 -12.61 15.90 16.32
CA GLU A 555 -12.83 14.62 15.66
C GLU A 555 -12.51 13.42 16.56
N ALA A 556 -11.45 13.49 17.36
CA ALA A 556 -10.85 12.33 18.03
C ALA A 556 -11.81 11.56 18.95
N ALA A 557 -12.73 12.25 19.64
CA ALA A 557 -13.72 11.60 20.51
C ALA A 557 -14.64 10.62 19.76
N GLY A 558 -14.81 10.76 18.46
CA GLY A 558 -15.62 9.86 17.63
C GLY A 558 -14.94 8.55 17.26
N LEU A 559 -13.60 8.52 17.28
CA LEU A 559 -12.81 7.42 16.69
C LEU A 559 -11.97 6.66 17.72
N MET A 560 -11.46 7.31 18.77
CA MET A 560 -10.48 6.73 19.71
C MET A 560 -10.96 5.46 20.43
N LYS A 561 -12.27 5.18 20.47
CA LYS A 561 -12.81 3.97 21.09
C LYS A 561 -12.61 2.73 20.19
N ASP A 562 -12.90 2.85 18.91
CA ASP A 562 -12.99 1.72 17.98
C ASP A 562 -11.82 1.71 16.96
N PHE A 563 -11.07 2.81 16.89
CA PHE A 563 -9.93 2.98 16.01
C PHE A 563 -8.70 3.42 16.83
N PRO A 564 -7.80 2.47 17.12
CA PRO A 564 -6.57 2.77 17.84
C PRO A 564 -5.69 3.69 17.00
N CYS A 565 -5.56 4.96 17.40
CA CYS A 565 -4.74 5.93 16.68
C CYS A 565 -3.98 6.87 17.60
N LEU A 566 -2.99 7.56 17.04
CA LEU A 566 -2.34 8.73 17.65
C LEU A 566 -2.92 10.00 17.04
N VAL A 567 -3.19 11.02 17.86
CA VAL A 567 -3.64 12.34 17.38
C VAL A 567 -2.46 13.30 17.36
N VAL A 568 -2.27 13.97 16.23
CA VAL A 568 -1.21 14.97 16.00
C VAL A 568 -1.87 16.23 15.45
N ARG A 569 -1.75 17.34 16.18
CA ARG A 569 -2.37 18.62 15.81
C ARG A 569 -1.33 19.71 15.62
N GLY A 570 -1.34 20.34 14.47
CA GLY A 570 -0.63 21.59 14.23
C GLY A 570 -1.45 22.74 14.78
N ILE A 571 -0.83 23.66 15.50
CA ILE A 571 -1.53 24.76 16.15
C ILE A 571 -1.78 25.89 15.16
N CYS A 572 -3.05 26.16 14.84
CA CYS A 572 -3.45 27.20 13.89
C CYS A 572 -4.19 28.40 14.52
N ASP A 573 -4.72 28.23 15.73
CA ASP A 573 -5.30 29.30 16.54
C ASP A 573 -5.08 29.02 18.04
N TYR A 574 -5.49 29.95 18.91
CA TYR A 574 -5.37 29.82 20.36
C TYR A 574 -6.68 29.46 21.05
N SER A 575 -7.64 28.84 20.35
CA SER A 575 -8.97 28.49 20.89
C SER A 575 -9.71 29.67 21.54
N ASP A 576 -9.45 30.88 21.07
CA ASP A 576 -10.02 32.13 21.53
C ASP A 576 -10.87 32.80 20.43
N SER A 577 -11.26 34.05 20.66
CA SER A 577 -12.01 34.84 19.69
C SER A 577 -11.16 35.31 18.51
N HIS A 578 -9.82 35.20 18.57
CA HIS A 578 -8.86 35.76 17.61
C HIS A 578 -8.46 34.75 16.56
N LYS A 579 -9.44 34.25 15.81
CA LYS A 579 -9.17 33.24 14.76
C LYS A 579 -8.34 33.83 13.63
N ASN A 580 -7.29 33.11 13.28
CA ASN A 580 -6.40 33.45 12.18
C ASN A 580 -6.32 32.27 11.21
N LYS A 581 -6.67 32.49 9.93
CA LYS A 581 -6.60 31.43 8.90
C LYS A 581 -5.21 31.28 8.28
N ARG A 582 -4.34 32.28 8.41
CA ARG A 582 -2.99 32.31 7.84
C ARG A 582 -2.15 31.09 8.22
N TRP A 583 -2.35 30.58 9.43
CA TRP A 583 -1.55 29.49 9.98
C TRP A 583 -2.04 28.09 9.62
N GLN A 584 -3.22 27.92 9.01
CA GLN A 584 -3.83 26.60 8.84
C GLN A 584 -2.99 25.67 7.95
N ASP A 585 -2.58 26.12 6.77
CA ASP A 585 -1.78 25.32 5.84
C ASP A 585 -0.41 24.95 6.46
N TYR A 586 0.31 25.92 7.05
CA TYR A 586 1.59 25.66 7.73
C TYR A 586 1.44 24.72 8.93
N ALA A 587 0.42 24.94 9.78
CA ALA A 587 0.14 24.09 10.92
C ALA A 587 -0.16 22.65 10.49
N ALA A 588 -0.97 22.46 9.45
CA ALA A 588 -1.23 21.13 8.89
C ALA A 588 0.06 20.46 8.38
N ALA A 589 0.92 21.23 7.70
CA ALA A 589 2.20 20.76 7.17
C ALA A 589 3.16 20.30 8.29
N THR A 590 3.30 21.07 9.37
CA THR A 590 4.15 20.72 10.51
C THR A 590 3.67 19.45 11.21
N ALA A 591 2.36 19.29 11.39
CA ALA A 591 1.75 18.09 11.96
C ALA A 591 1.97 16.85 11.08
N ALA A 592 1.79 17.00 9.76
CA ALA A 592 2.04 15.94 8.80
C ALA A 592 3.52 15.54 8.75
N ALA A 593 4.44 16.51 8.79
CA ALA A 593 5.88 16.26 8.83
C ALA A 593 6.29 15.47 10.10
N TYR A 594 5.70 15.81 11.25
CA TYR A 594 5.91 15.06 12.49
C TYR A 594 5.40 13.62 12.37
N ALA A 595 4.21 13.41 11.80
CA ALA A 595 3.66 12.09 11.59
C ALA A 595 4.55 11.22 10.67
N LYS A 596 5.18 11.82 9.65
CA LYS A 596 6.21 11.15 8.84
C LYS A 596 7.45 10.78 9.66
N ASP A 597 7.96 11.68 10.50
CA ASP A 597 9.11 11.40 11.38
C ASP A 597 8.79 10.26 12.36
N LEU A 598 7.58 10.22 12.91
CA LEU A 598 7.10 9.12 13.75
C LEU A 598 7.15 7.77 13.02
N LEU A 599 6.62 7.70 11.79
CA LEU A 599 6.65 6.48 10.99
C LEU A 599 8.09 6.04 10.64
N SER A 600 9.03 6.98 10.51
CA SER A 600 10.45 6.68 10.31
C SER A 600 11.11 5.94 11.49
N ARG A 601 10.46 5.95 12.67
CA ARG A 601 10.90 5.20 13.86
C ARG A 601 10.33 3.78 13.93
N MET A 602 9.48 3.41 12.98
CA MET A 602 8.76 2.14 12.98
C MET A 602 9.18 1.30 11.78
N LEU A 603 9.54 0.04 12.02
CA LEU A 603 9.73 -0.92 10.93
C LEU A 603 8.38 -1.49 10.49
N PRO A 604 8.06 -1.58 9.19
CA PRO A 604 6.81 -2.17 8.71
C PRO A 604 6.57 -3.59 9.23
N SER A 605 7.64 -4.38 9.44
CA SER A 605 7.57 -5.72 10.03
C SER A 605 7.11 -5.72 11.49
N ASN A 606 7.41 -4.67 12.25
CA ASN A 606 6.92 -4.53 13.62
C ASN A 606 5.47 -4.05 13.66
N VAL A 607 5.06 -3.18 12.73
CA VAL A 607 3.65 -2.77 12.58
C VAL A 607 2.76 -3.98 12.33
N LYS A 608 3.19 -4.93 11.49
CA LYS A 608 2.43 -6.16 11.20
C LYS A 608 2.18 -7.05 12.44
N LYS A 609 2.98 -6.93 13.50
CA LYS A 609 2.82 -7.66 14.77
C LYS A 609 1.71 -7.06 15.65
N GLU A 610 1.32 -5.81 15.41
CA GLU A 610 0.17 -5.23 16.10
C GLU A 610 -1.11 -5.98 15.73
N LYS A 611 -2.05 -6.00 16.68
CA LYS A 611 -3.32 -6.68 16.48
C LYS A 611 -4.09 -6.00 15.34
N LEU A 612 -4.76 -6.84 14.54
CA LEU A 612 -5.75 -6.37 13.59
C LEU A 612 -6.87 -5.62 14.33
N ILE A 613 -7.33 -4.52 13.76
CA ILE A 613 -8.51 -3.82 14.27
C ILE A 613 -9.73 -4.62 13.82
N ALA A 614 -10.45 -5.21 14.78
CA ALA A 614 -11.63 -6.02 14.47
C ALA A 614 -12.76 -5.13 13.93
N PHE A 615 -13.22 -5.41 12.70
CA PHE A 615 -14.43 -4.81 12.15
C PHE A 615 -15.64 -5.65 12.57
N GLY A 616 -16.45 -5.14 13.52
CA GLY A 616 -17.75 -5.72 13.89
C GLY A 616 -17.68 -7.13 14.50
N LYS A 617 -17.81 -7.21 15.82
CA LYS A 617 -18.58 -8.29 16.46
C LYS A 617 -19.88 -7.72 16.96
#